data_AF-A0A9D7PPR3-F1
#
_entry.id   AF-A0A9D7PPR3-F1
#
_cell.length_a   1.000
_cell.length_b   1.000
_cell.length_c   1.000
_cell.angle_alpha   90.00
_cell.angle_beta   90.00
_cell.angle_gamma   90.00
#
_symmetry.space_group_name_H-M   'P 1'
#
loop_
_entity.id
_entity.type
_entity.pdbx_description
1 polymer ?
#
loop_
_entity_poly.entity_id
_entity_poly.type
_entity_poly.pdbx_seq_one_letter_code
_entity_poly.pdbx_strand_id
1 'polypeptide(L)'
;MAESKKPKSKPKFNKRIFWDVAFDKIDYDAKANFVIERVFERGDVSDIRNCRRYYGDDKVRAALLNAKFLPEITMYLASAVIDRPIEEFRCYTLRQLNPTLFPY
;
A
#
# COMPACT_ATOMS: atom_id res chain seq x y z
N MET A 1 -1.59 -10.41 -25.35
CA MET A 1 -2.36 -11.32 -24.49
C MET A 1 -3.14 -10.47 -23.51
N ALA A 2 -4.44 -10.29 -23.73
CA ALA A 2 -5.29 -9.52 -22.83
C ALA A 2 -5.83 -10.47 -21.76
N GLU A 3 -5.34 -10.37 -20.53
CA GLU A 3 -5.87 -11.14 -19.42
C GLU A 3 -7.31 -10.70 -19.14
N SER A 4 -8.26 -11.59 -19.40
CA SER A 4 -9.68 -11.41 -19.09
C SER A 4 -9.85 -11.17 -17.59
N LYS A 5 -10.08 -9.91 -17.19
CA LYS A 5 -10.45 -9.54 -15.82
C LYS A 5 -11.77 -10.24 -15.46
N LYS A 6 -11.70 -11.33 -14.68
CA LYS A 6 -12.85 -11.84 -13.90
C LYS A 6 -13.47 -10.66 -13.13
N PRO A 7 -14.81 -10.59 -12.96
CA PRO A 7 -15.45 -9.52 -12.23
C PRO A 7 -14.91 -9.54 -10.79
N LYS A 8 -14.05 -8.57 -10.47
CA LYS A 8 -13.50 -8.45 -9.12
C LYS A 8 -14.61 -7.96 -8.21
N SER A 9 -14.93 -8.72 -7.17
CA SER A 9 -15.79 -8.23 -6.09
C SER A 9 -15.14 -6.99 -5.47
N LYS A 10 -15.88 -5.89 -5.35
CA LYS A 10 -15.36 -4.65 -4.74
C LYS A 10 -14.70 -4.97 -3.39
N PRO A 11 -13.50 -4.44 -3.12
CA PRO A 11 -12.85 -4.70 -1.86
C PRO A 11 -13.65 -4.03 -0.75
N LYS A 12 -13.76 -4.71 0.40
CA LYS A 12 -14.41 -4.16 1.59
C LYS A 12 -13.31 -3.61 2.49
N PHE A 13 -13.28 -2.29 2.60
CA PHE A 13 -12.37 -1.56 3.48
C PHE A 13 -13.16 -0.72 4.48
N ASN A 14 -12.58 -0.52 5.66
CA ASN A 14 -13.13 0.42 6.62
C ASN A 14 -13.06 1.86 6.08
N LYS A 15 -14.18 2.60 6.13
CA LYS A 15 -14.28 4.00 5.67
C LYS A 15 -13.24 4.91 6.35
N ARG A 16 -12.85 4.61 7.60
CA ARG A 16 -11.85 5.37 8.35
C ARG A 16 -10.49 5.46 7.66
N ILE A 17 -10.10 4.43 6.90
CA ILE A 17 -8.82 4.41 6.15
C ILE A 17 -8.73 5.60 5.19
N PHE A 18 -9.88 5.99 4.64
CA PHE A 18 -10.04 6.97 3.59
C PHE A 18 -10.74 8.24 4.10
N TRP A 19 -10.58 8.60 5.38
CA TRP A 19 -11.31 9.72 5.99
C TRP A 19 -11.13 11.08 5.28
N ASP A 20 -10.00 11.26 4.59
CA ASP A 20 -9.62 12.46 3.85
C ASP A 20 -10.01 12.43 2.35
N VAL A 21 -10.70 11.38 1.89
CA VAL A 21 -11.16 11.27 0.50
C VAL A 21 -12.63 10.87 0.42
N ALA A 22 -13.31 11.27 -0.66
CA ALA A 22 -14.68 10.87 -0.91
C ALA A 22 -14.75 9.35 -1.21
N PHE A 23 -15.06 8.54 -0.19
CA PHE A 23 -15.05 7.07 -0.24
C PHE A 23 -15.84 6.51 -1.44
N ASP A 24 -16.98 7.11 -1.76
CA ASP A 24 -17.86 6.66 -2.85
C ASP A 24 -17.30 6.97 -4.25
N LYS A 25 -16.29 7.83 -4.35
CA LYS A 25 -15.64 8.24 -5.62
C LYS A 25 -14.28 7.58 -5.84
N ILE A 26 -13.83 6.70 -4.94
CA ILE A 26 -12.53 6.04 -5.08
C ILE A 26 -12.59 5.02 -6.21
N ASP A 27 -11.77 5.25 -7.24
CA ASP A 27 -11.48 4.24 -8.25
C ASP A 27 -10.36 3.32 -7.74
N TYR A 28 -10.77 2.17 -7.20
CA TYR A 28 -9.85 1.16 -6.67
C TYR A 28 -8.89 0.60 -7.73
N ASP A 29 -9.26 0.57 -9.00
CA ASP A 29 -8.41 0.02 -10.06
C ASP A 29 -7.40 1.07 -10.57
N ALA A 30 -7.86 2.29 -10.84
CA ALA A 30 -7.02 3.37 -11.36
C ALA A 30 -6.09 3.96 -10.28
N LYS A 31 -6.50 3.94 -9.00
CA LYS A 31 -5.71 4.46 -7.87
C LYS A 31 -5.20 3.36 -6.96
N ALA A 32 -4.87 2.19 -7.50
CA ALA A 32 -4.44 1.03 -6.73
C ALA A 32 -3.26 1.33 -5.79
N ASN A 33 -2.20 2.01 -6.24
CA ASN A 33 -1.05 2.32 -5.39
C ASN A 33 -1.46 3.16 -4.18
N PHE A 34 -2.27 4.21 -4.40
CA PHE A 34 -2.81 5.05 -3.34
C PHE A 34 -3.64 4.24 -2.34
N VAL A 35 -4.53 3.36 -2.83
CA VAL A 35 -5.36 2.51 -1.96
C VAL A 35 -4.48 1.57 -1.14
N ILE A 36 -3.51 0.92 -1.77
CA ILE A 36 -2.61 -0.03 -1.09
C ILE A 36 -1.81 0.69 0.00
N GLU A 37 -1.18 1.82 -0.34
CA GLU A 37 -0.42 2.63 0.62
C GLU A 37 -1.28 3.02 1.84
N ARG A 38 -2.52 3.51 1.61
CA ARG A 38 -3.43 3.89 2.70
C ARG A 38 -3.90 2.73 3.56
N VAL A 39 -4.15 1.57 2.97
CA VAL A 39 -4.51 0.37 3.72
C VAL A 39 -3.36 -0.07 4.64
N PHE A 40 -2.11 0.01 4.20
CA PHE A 40 -0.97 -0.32 5.05
C PHE A 40 -0.68 0.75 6.12
N GLU A 41 -1.00 2.02 5.82
CA GLU A 41 -0.81 3.13 6.76
C GLU A 41 -1.84 3.13 7.90
N ARG A 42 -3.11 2.83 7.59
CA ARG A 42 -4.25 3.06 8.52
C ARG A 42 -5.20 1.88 8.69
N GLY A 43 -5.06 0.85 7.86
CA GLY A 43 -5.90 -0.34 7.89
C GLY A 43 -5.44 -1.36 8.93
N ASP A 44 -6.33 -2.29 9.25
CA ASP A 44 -6.01 -3.41 10.12
C ASP A 44 -5.58 -4.66 9.32
N VAL A 45 -5.31 -5.76 10.03
CA VAL A 45 -4.91 -7.04 9.42
C VAL A 45 -5.98 -7.56 8.44
N SER A 46 -7.26 -7.30 8.71
CA SER A 46 -8.36 -7.73 7.84
C SER A 46 -8.42 -6.91 6.55
N ASP A 47 -8.18 -5.60 6.63
CA ASP A 47 -8.07 -4.71 5.48
C ASP A 47 -6.87 -5.06 4.61
N ILE A 48 -5.70 -5.29 5.21
CA ILE A 48 -4.49 -5.72 4.48
C ILE A 48 -4.73 -7.04 3.75
N ARG A 49 -5.39 -8.01 4.41
CA ARG A 49 -5.75 -9.29 3.79
C ARG A 49 -6.71 -9.12 2.62
N ASN A 50 -7.72 -8.25 2.76
CA ASN A 50 -8.66 -7.94 1.67
C ASN A 50 -7.97 -7.23 0.51
N CYS A 51 -7.04 -6.32 0.81
CA CYS A 51 -6.22 -5.61 -0.18
C CYS A 51 -5.40 -6.61 -1.02
N ARG A 52 -4.69 -7.53 -0.36
CA ARG A 52 -3.92 -8.59 -1.03
C ARG A 52 -4.80 -9.50 -1.89
N ARG A 53 -5.97 -9.90 -1.38
CA ARG A 53 -6.95 -10.71 -2.13
C ARG A 53 -7.50 -10.00 -3.38
N TYR A 54 -7.72 -8.68 -3.30
CA TYR A 54 -8.29 -7.91 -4.41
C TYR A 54 -7.27 -7.55 -5.50
N TYR A 55 -6.10 -7.08 -5.08
CA TYR A 55 -5.05 -6.61 -5.99
C TYR A 55 -4.12 -7.71 -6.47
N GLY A 56 -3.94 -8.77 -5.68
CA GLY A 56 -2.91 -9.77 -5.86
C GLY A 56 -1.59 -9.34 -5.21
N ASP A 57 -0.80 -10.33 -4.79
CA ASP A 57 0.46 -10.10 -4.10
C ASP A 57 1.48 -9.32 -4.94
N ASP A 58 1.54 -9.59 -6.25
CA ASP A 58 2.47 -8.90 -7.16
C ASP A 58 2.19 -7.40 -7.25
N LYS A 59 0.91 -7.03 -7.33
CA LYS A 59 0.50 -5.62 -7.41
C LYS A 59 0.70 -4.90 -6.09
N VAL A 60 0.45 -5.57 -4.96
CA VAL A 60 0.72 -5.03 -3.62
C VAL A 60 2.21 -4.83 -3.41
N ARG A 61 3.03 -5.83 -3.73
CA ARG A 61 4.50 -5.75 -3.67
C ARG A 61 5.02 -4.60 -4.53
N ALA A 62 4.60 -4.53 -5.79
CA ALA A 62 5.04 -3.46 -6.69
C ALA A 62 4.65 -2.06 -6.19
N ALA A 63 3.45 -1.90 -5.62
CA ALA A 63 3.02 -0.62 -5.06
C ALA A 63 3.87 -0.22 -3.84
N LEU A 64 4.11 -1.14 -2.91
CA LEU A 64 4.86 -0.87 -1.68
C LEU A 64 6.35 -0.59 -1.94
N LEU A 65 6.99 -1.35 -2.83
CA LEU A 65 8.40 -1.13 -3.20
C LEU A 65 8.60 0.22 -3.92
N ASN A 66 7.63 0.66 -4.72
CA ASN A 66 7.71 1.92 -5.46
C ASN A 66 7.14 3.13 -4.71
N ALA A 67 6.61 2.94 -3.50
CA ALA A 67 6.05 4.01 -2.69
C ALA A 67 7.10 5.09 -2.44
N LYS A 68 6.74 6.35 -2.67
CA LYS A 68 7.67 7.48 -2.45
C LYS A 68 7.88 7.77 -0.97
N PHE A 69 6.87 7.48 -0.16
CA PHE A 69 6.88 7.70 1.28
C PHE A 69 6.00 6.65 1.96
N LEU A 70 6.54 6.05 3.02
CA LEU A 70 5.80 5.24 3.99
C LEU A 70 6.32 5.63 5.38
N PRO A 71 5.46 5.73 6.41
CA PRO A 71 5.92 5.82 7.79
C PRO A 71 6.85 4.65 8.13
N GLU A 72 7.80 4.86 9.04
CA GLU A 72 8.83 3.85 9.32
C GLU A 72 8.24 2.52 9.81
N ILE A 73 7.31 2.58 10.77
CA ILE A 73 6.58 1.40 11.26
C ILE A 73 5.81 0.70 10.14
N THR A 74 5.17 1.46 9.26
CA THR A 74 4.45 0.92 8.10
C THR A 74 5.39 0.24 7.11
N MET A 75 6.60 0.77 6.91
CA MET A 75 7.61 0.20 6.03
C MET A 75 8.13 -1.15 6.58
N TYR A 76 8.39 -1.26 7.88
CA TYR A 76 8.75 -2.54 8.49
C TYR A 76 7.60 -3.56 8.40
N LEU A 77 6.36 -3.12 8.64
CA LEU A 77 5.18 -3.96 8.44
C LEU A 77 5.08 -4.44 6.99
N ALA A 78 5.23 -3.53 6.02
CA ALA A 78 5.18 -3.85 4.60
C ALA A 78 6.27 -4.86 4.22
N SER A 79 7.51 -4.66 4.69
CA SER A 79 8.64 -5.57 4.51
C SER A 79 8.31 -6.98 5.02
N ALA A 80 7.77 -7.10 6.23
CA ALA A 80 7.36 -8.37 6.80
C ALA A 80 6.19 -9.03 6.04
N VAL A 81 5.24 -8.24 5.53
CA VAL A 81 4.06 -8.76 4.83
C VAL A 81 4.37 -9.28 3.42
N ILE A 82 5.29 -8.63 2.70
CA ILE A 82 5.64 -8.99 1.31
C ILE A 82 6.90 -9.85 1.20
N ASP A 83 7.53 -10.13 2.34
CA ASP A 83 8.80 -10.87 2.49
C ASP A 83 9.91 -10.27 1.63
N ARG A 84 10.21 -8.99 1.87
CA ARG A 84 11.27 -8.25 1.19
C ARG A 84 12.10 -7.41 2.15
N PRO A 85 13.43 -7.34 1.97
CA PRO A 85 14.28 -6.44 2.73
C PRO A 85 13.88 -4.97 2.54
N ILE A 86 14.02 -4.16 3.59
CA ILE A 86 13.65 -2.73 3.58
C ILE A 86 14.47 -1.93 2.56
N GLU A 87 15.65 -2.42 2.20
CA GLU A 87 16.58 -1.86 1.23
C GLU A 87 16.02 -1.85 -0.19
N GLU A 88 15.07 -2.73 -0.50
CA GLU A 88 14.36 -2.74 -1.78
C GLU A 88 13.30 -1.63 -1.89
N PHE A 89 12.92 -1.00 -0.77
CA PHE A 89 11.89 0.04 -0.77
C PHE A 89 12.47 1.38 -1.23
N ARG A 90 11.86 1.98 -2.25
CA ARG A 90 12.24 3.30 -2.74
C ARG A 90 12.21 4.37 -1.64
N CYS A 91 11.20 4.33 -0.77
CA CYS A 91 11.08 5.27 0.35
C CYS A 91 12.21 5.14 1.37
N TYR A 92 12.78 3.94 1.57
CA TYR A 92 13.94 3.73 2.43
C TYR A 92 15.17 4.43 1.86
N THR A 93 15.51 4.16 0.60
CA THR A 93 16.65 4.80 -0.08
C THR A 93 16.51 6.32 -0.10
N LEU A 94 15.31 6.85 -0.35
CA LEU A 94 15.06 8.29 -0.32
C LEU A 94 15.28 8.90 1.07
N ARG A 95 14.89 8.19 2.13
CA ARG A 95 15.10 8.63 3.53
C ARG A 95 16.59 8.66 3.87
N GLN A 96 17.37 7.65 3.45
CA GLN A 96 18.82 7.61 3.65
C GLN A 96 19.56 8.74 2.93
N LEU A 97 19.13 9.07 1.71
CA LEU A 97 19.73 10.16 0.92
C LEU A 97 19.36 11.56 1.45
N ASN A 98 18.30 11.69 2.23
CA ASN A 98 17.79 12.96 2.74
C ASN A 98 17.63 12.93 4.27
N PRO A 99 18.73 12.89 5.03
CA PRO A 99 18.67 12.82 6.48
C PRO A 99 18.07 14.12 7.06
N THR A 100 17.08 13.96 7.93
CA THR A 100 16.49 15.09 8.68
C THR A 100 17.41 15.50 9.81
N LEU A 101 17.46 16.80 10.11
CA LEU A 101 18.25 17.34 11.22
C LEU A 101 17.89 16.72 12.58
N PHE A 102 16.64 16.27 12.73
CA PHE A 102 16.16 15.62 13.94
C PHE A 102 15.40 14.33 13.60
N PRO A 103 16.02 13.15 13.73
CA PRO A 103 15.33 11.88 13.64
C PRO A 103 14.60 11.61 14.96
N TYR A 104 13.27 11.71 14.95
CA TYR A 104 12.39 11.32 16.07
C TYR A 104 11.47 10.20 15.63
#